data_AF-D7KHI1-F1
#
_entry.id   AF-D7KHI1-F1
#
_cell.length_a   1.000
_cell.length_b   1.000
_cell.length_c   1.000
_cell.angle_alpha   90.00
_cell.angle_beta   90.00
_cell.angle_gamma   90.00
#
_symmetry.space_group_name_H-M   'P 1'
#
loop_
_entity.id
_entity.type
_entity.pdbx_description
1 polymer ?
#
loop_
_entity_poly.entity_id
_entity_poly.type
_entity_poly.pdbx_seq_one_letter_code
_entity_poly.pdbx_strand_id
1 'polypeptide(L)'
;MYMGIRYQSNCNRYQSKLIHGYSQLDKTHYLQTFPYLVRKFGANELMQNFPLQPLTFARNTHVAQASDIANSGMLALYFLEAHATGGISKVYLVQESGMRERAEQLAVEMYEHEK
;
A
#
# COMPACT_ATOMS: atom_id res chain seq x y z
N MET A 1 10.46 24.24 28.46
CA MET A 1 9.32 23.34 28.20
C MET A 1 8.28 24.03 27.32
N TYR A 2 8.56 24.33 26.04
CA TYR A 2 7.59 24.95 25.10
C TYR A 2 7.88 24.62 23.61
N MET A 3 8.58 23.51 23.33
CA MET A 3 8.89 23.08 21.96
C MET A 3 8.13 21.82 21.49
N GLY A 4 7.23 21.25 22.29
CA GLY A 4 6.44 20.07 21.90
C GLY A 4 5.12 20.39 21.18
N ILE A 5 4.48 21.51 21.52
CA ILE A 5 3.09 21.78 21.11
C ILE A 5 2.99 22.29 19.66
N ARG A 6 4.03 23.00 19.16
CA ARG A 6 4.03 23.52 17.77
C ARG A 6 4.26 22.43 16.71
N TYR A 7 4.93 21.33 17.04
CA TYR A 7 5.16 20.23 16.09
C TYR A 7 3.89 19.41 15.85
N GLN A 8 3.12 19.12 16.90
CA GLN A 8 1.84 18.40 16.80
C GLN A 8 0.77 19.19 16.04
N SER A 9 0.68 20.51 16.25
CA SER A 9 -0.31 21.35 15.56
C SER A 9 -0.05 21.47 14.05
N ASN A 10 1.22 21.53 13.64
CA ASN A 10 1.57 21.51 12.21
C ASN A 10 1.30 20.13 11.58
N CYS A 11 1.61 19.02 12.27
CA CYS A 11 1.32 17.68 11.76
C CYS A 11 -0.19 17.48 11.48
N ASN A 12 -1.06 17.93 12.39
CA ASN A 12 -2.51 17.87 12.20
C ASN A 12 -3.01 18.75 11.04
N ARG A 13 -2.38 19.91 10.80
CA ARG A 13 -2.77 20.82 9.71
C ARG A 13 -2.32 20.31 8.34
N TYR A 14 -1.18 19.62 8.26
CA TYR A 14 -0.75 18.91 7.05
C TYR A 14 -1.59 17.65 6.83
N GLN A 15 -1.96 16.92 7.87
CA GLN A 15 -2.85 15.74 7.77
C GLN A 15 -4.25 16.12 7.28
N SER A 16 -4.84 17.21 7.76
CA SER A 16 -6.17 17.67 7.29
C SER A 16 -6.17 18.03 5.80
N LYS A 17 -5.10 18.66 5.29
CA LYS A 17 -4.97 18.99 3.86
C LYS A 17 -4.58 17.79 2.98
N LEU A 18 -3.79 16.85 3.50
CA LEU A 18 -3.43 15.61 2.82
C LEU A 18 -4.63 14.66 2.66
N ILE A 19 -5.49 14.57 3.67
CA ILE A 19 -6.61 13.63 3.67
C ILE A 19 -7.78 14.10 2.78
N HIS A 20 -8.02 15.42 2.66
CA HIS A 20 -9.14 15.94 1.87
C HIS A 20 -8.78 16.43 0.46
N GLY A 21 -7.53 16.83 0.19
CA GLY A 21 -7.14 17.39 -1.12
C GLY A 21 -6.56 16.40 -2.14
N TYR A 22 -5.95 15.31 -1.68
CA TYR A 22 -5.21 14.36 -2.55
C TYR A 22 -6.04 13.14 -2.98
N SER A 23 -7.27 12.99 -2.50
CA SER A 23 -7.99 11.71 -2.60
C SER A 23 -8.66 11.44 -3.97
N GLN A 24 -8.83 12.45 -4.82
CA GLN A 24 -9.51 12.32 -6.12
C GLN A 24 -8.62 12.63 -7.34
N LEU A 25 -7.72 13.61 -7.26
CA LEU A 25 -6.86 14.00 -8.39
C LEU A 25 -5.70 13.02 -8.67
N ASP A 26 -5.20 12.33 -7.64
CA ASP A 26 -4.01 11.47 -7.76
C ASP A 26 -4.36 10.03 -8.19
N LYS A 27 -5.55 9.54 -7.80
CA LYS A 27 -6.01 8.18 -8.15
C LYS A 27 -6.24 8.02 -9.64
N THR A 28 -6.77 9.04 -10.31
CA THR A 28 -6.99 9.03 -11.76
C THR A 28 -5.68 9.10 -12.53
N HIS A 29 -4.67 9.82 -12.02
CA HIS A 29 -3.37 9.91 -12.66
C HIS A 29 -2.64 8.57 -12.68
N TYR A 30 -2.62 7.84 -11.56
CA TYR A 30 -2.02 6.50 -11.51
C TYR A 30 -2.66 5.53 -12.51
N LEU A 31 -4.00 5.51 -12.59
CA LEU A 31 -4.74 4.62 -13.49
C LEU A 31 -4.50 4.93 -14.97
N GLN A 32 -4.25 6.20 -15.30
CA GLN A 32 -3.93 6.63 -16.65
C GLN A 32 -2.47 6.34 -17.01
N THR A 33 -1.54 6.46 -16.06
CA THR A 33 -0.09 6.37 -16.33
C THR A 33 0.48 4.96 -16.18
N PHE A 34 -0.14 4.11 -15.37
CA PHE A 34 0.37 2.76 -15.10
C PHE A 34 0.59 1.91 -16.35
N PRO A 35 -0.35 1.83 -17.33
CA PRO A 35 -0.10 1.08 -18.56
C PRO A 35 1.13 1.55 -19.35
N TYR A 36 1.40 2.87 -19.34
CA TYR A 36 2.57 3.44 -19.98
C TYR A 36 3.85 3.10 -19.22
N LEU A 37 3.81 3.07 -17.89
CA LEU A 37 4.93 2.62 -17.07
C LEU A 37 5.27 1.15 -17.35
N VAL A 38 4.26 0.29 -17.43
CA VAL A 38 4.44 -1.14 -17.74
C VAL A 38 5.14 -1.33 -19.09
N ARG A 39 4.71 -0.61 -20.13
CA ARG A 39 5.39 -0.68 -21.45
C ARG A 39 6.81 -0.13 -21.41
N LYS A 40 7.03 0.98 -20.71
CA LYS A 40 8.32 1.69 -20.69
C LYS A 40 9.41 0.89 -19.98
N PHE A 41 9.06 0.20 -18.89
CA PHE A 41 10.00 -0.55 -18.06
C PHE A 41 9.92 -2.07 -18.28
N GLY A 42 8.95 -2.54 -19.06
CA GLY A 42 8.75 -3.95 -19.34
C GLY A 42 9.88 -4.56 -20.15
N ALA A 43 10.50 -5.61 -19.61
CA ALA A 43 11.59 -6.33 -20.26
C ALA A 43 11.12 -7.47 -21.19
N ASN A 44 9.81 -7.79 -21.20
CA ASN A 44 9.25 -8.88 -22.01
C ASN A 44 8.13 -8.41 -22.95
N GLU A 45 7.85 -9.23 -23.96
CA GLU A 45 6.87 -8.91 -25.01
C GLU A 45 5.45 -8.67 -24.48
N LEU A 46 5.05 -9.35 -23.41
CA LEU A 46 3.73 -9.17 -22.78
C LEU A 46 3.60 -7.77 -22.18
N MET A 47 4.65 -7.28 -21.53
CA MET A 47 4.66 -5.95 -20.93
C MET A 47 4.80 -4.85 -21.98
N GLN A 48 5.60 -5.06 -23.03
CA GLN A 48 5.74 -4.11 -24.15
C GLN A 48 4.42 -3.93 -24.92
N ASN A 49 3.61 -4.99 -25.01
CA ASN A 49 2.30 -4.98 -25.66
C ASN A 49 1.13 -4.69 -24.70
N PHE A 50 1.39 -4.34 -23.43
CA PHE A 50 0.36 -4.16 -22.42
C PHE A 50 -0.72 -3.14 -22.86
N PRO A 51 -2.03 -3.39 -22.74
CA PRO A 51 -3.06 -2.47 -23.23
C PRO A 51 -2.98 -1.07 -22.58
N LEU A 52 -2.99 0.00 -23.39
CA LEU A 52 -2.95 1.40 -22.90
C LEU A 52 -4.30 1.95 -22.45
N GLN A 53 -5.30 1.07 -22.33
CA GLN A 53 -6.61 1.49 -21.83
C GLN A 53 -6.48 1.88 -20.36
N PRO A 54 -7.11 2.99 -19.92
CA PRO A 54 -7.10 3.38 -18.52
C PRO A 54 -7.60 2.23 -17.65
N LEU A 55 -6.87 1.95 -16.57
CA LEU A 55 -7.33 0.96 -15.61
C LEU A 55 -8.55 1.48 -14.87
N THR A 56 -9.48 0.58 -14.53
CA THR A 56 -10.63 0.89 -13.71
C THR A 56 -10.38 0.49 -12.27
N PHE A 57 -10.84 1.31 -11.32
CA PHE A 57 -10.73 0.98 -9.90
C PHE A 57 -11.99 0.25 -9.44
N ALA A 58 -11.80 -0.94 -8.86
CA ALA A 58 -12.82 -1.59 -8.06
C ALA A 58 -12.45 -1.44 -6.59
N ARG A 59 -13.25 -0.68 -5.82
CA ARG A 59 -13.08 -0.63 -4.38
C ARG A 59 -13.46 -1.99 -3.81
N ASN A 60 -12.50 -2.70 -3.23
CA ASN A 60 -12.78 -3.92 -2.49
C ASN A 60 -12.92 -3.60 -1.00
N THR A 61 -14.12 -3.83 -0.46
CA THR A 61 -14.41 -3.61 0.97
C THR A 61 -14.29 -4.89 1.80
N HIS A 62 -13.99 -6.03 1.18
CA HIS A 62 -13.84 -7.32 1.85
C HIS A 62 -12.43 -7.56 2.39
N VAL A 63 -11.46 -6.70 2.04
CA VAL A 63 -10.11 -6.75 2.58
C VAL A 63 -10.03 -6.00 3.91
N ALA A 64 -9.21 -6.51 4.83
CA ALA A 64 -8.96 -5.87 6.12
C ALA A 64 -8.58 -4.39 5.94
N GLN A 65 -9.17 -3.52 6.76
CA GLN A 65 -8.83 -2.11 6.81
C GLN A 65 -7.99 -1.87 8.05
N ALA A 66 -6.90 -1.12 7.91
CA ALA A 66 -6.06 -0.76 9.04
C ALA A 66 -6.84 0.14 10.01
N SER A 67 -6.96 -0.27 11.26
CA SER A 67 -7.48 0.57 12.34
C SER A 67 -6.44 1.59 12.82
N ASP A 68 -5.15 1.27 12.68
CA ASP A 68 -4.02 2.17 12.91
C ASP A 68 -3.18 2.34 11.63
N ILE A 69 -2.80 3.57 11.32
CA ILE A 69 -1.90 3.88 10.20
C ILE A 69 -0.56 3.14 10.31
N ALA A 70 -0.08 2.86 11.53
CA ALA A 70 1.14 2.10 11.77
C ALA A 70 1.09 0.68 11.17
N ASN A 71 -0.10 0.08 11.03
CA ASN A 71 -0.27 -1.26 10.50
C ASN A 71 -0.41 -1.29 8.97
N SER A 72 -0.57 -0.14 8.32
CA SER A 72 -0.82 -0.05 6.87
C SER A 72 0.30 -0.66 6.02
N GLY A 73 1.56 -0.48 6.44
CA GLY A 73 2.72 -1.05 5.76
C GLY A 73 2.73 -2.59 5.83
N MET A 74 2.50 -3.15 7.01
CA MET A 74 2.45 -4.62 7.19
C MET A 74 1.28 -5.22 6.43
N LEU A 75 0.09 -4.62 6.51
CA LEU A 75 -1.08 -5.09 5.75
C LEU A 75 -0.81 -5.12 4.25
N ALA A 76 -0.11 -4.12 3.70
CA ALA A 76 0.29 -4.11 2.29
C ALA A 76 1.19 -5.31 1.92
N LEU A 77 2.19 -5.63 2.76
CA LEU A 77 3.06 -6.79 2.55
C LEU A 77 2.27 -8.10 2.58
N TYR A 78 1.38 -8.26 3.56
CA TYR A 78 0.55 -9.47 3.68
C TYR A 78 -0.45 -9.62 2.54
N PHE A 79 -1.01 -8.53 2.01
CA PHE A 79 -1.86 -8.61 0.83
C PHE A 79 -1.06 -9.09 -0.40
N LEU A 80 0.17 -8.61 -0.58
CA LEU A 80 1.03 -9.07 -1.67
C LEU A 80 1.40 -10.54 -1.53
N GLU A 81 1.80 -10.97 -0.33
CA GLU A 81 2.13 -12.37 -0.05
C GLU A 81 0.94 -13.30 -0.24
N ALA A 82 -0.22 -12.95 0.31
CA ALA A 82 -1.45 -13.71 0.16
C ALA A 82 -1.86 -13.81 -1.32
N HIS A 83 -1.75 -12.71 -2.07
CA HIS A 83 -2.05 -12.70 -3.49
C HIS A 83 -1.06 -13.57 -4.28
N ALA A 84 0.24 -13.51 -3.97
CA ALA A 84 1.27 -14.30 -4.64
C ALA A 84 1.11 -15.81 -4.40
N THR A 85 0.66 -16.22 -3.21
CA THR A 85 0.57 -17.64 -2.82
C THR A 85 -0.77 -18.30 -3.15
N GLY A 86 -1.87 -17.54 -3.19
CA GLY A 86 -3.20 -18.12 -3.46
C GLY A 86 -4.21 -17.15 -4.07
N GLY A 87 -3.72 -16.07 -4.69
CA GLY A 87 -4.55 -15.10 -5.39
C GLY A 87 -5.51 -14.34 -4.47
N ILE A 88 -6.52 -13.72 -5.08
CA ILE A 88 -7.45 -12.82 -4.38
C ILE A 88 -8.21 -13.50 -3.23
N SER A 89 -8.43 -14.82 -3.30
CA SER A 89 -9.12 -15.58 -2.25
C SER A 89 -8.39 -15.52 -0.91
N LYS A 90 -7.06 -15.56 -0.93
CA LYS A 90 -6.23 -15.48 0.28
C LYS A 90 -6.14 -14.05 0.81
N VAL A 91 -6.24 -13.05 -0.07
CA VAL A 91 -6.23 -11.63 0.33
C VAL A 91 -7.40 -11.32 1.28
N TYR A 92 -8.58 -11.91 1.05
CA TYR A 92 -9.75 -11.74 1.93
C TYR A 92 -9.62 -12.41 3.30
N LEU A 93 -8.65 -13.30 3.49
CA LEU A 93 -8.39 -13.97 4.76
C LEU A 93 -7.37 -13.22 5.63
N VAL A 94 -6.72 -12.19 5.08
CA VAL A 94 -5.78 -11.35 5.83
C VAL A 94 -6.56 -10.54 6.88
N GLN A 95 -6.08 -10.56 8.11
CA GLN A 95 -6.65 -9.83 9.25
C GLN A 95 -5.59 -8.97 9.91
N GLU A 96 -5.98 -7.82 10.47
CA GLU A 96 -5.08 -6.92 11.20
C GLU A 96 -4.63 -7.50 12.55
N SER A 97 -5.35 -8.47 13.10
CA SER A 97 -4.98 -9.12 14.36
C SER A 97 -3.59 -9.78 14.26
N GLY A 98 -2.73 -9.53 15.24
CA GLY A 98 -1.38 -10.10 15.29
C GLY A 98 -0.37 -9.43 14.36
N MET A 99 -0.70 -8.30 13.71
CA MET A 99 0.23 -7.59 12.82
C MET A 99 1.52 -7.16 13.50
N ARG A 100 1.47 -6.81 14.79
CA ARG A 100 2.66 -6.41 15.55
C ARG A 100 3.64 -7.57 15.75
N GLU A 101 3.15 -8.69 16.28
CA GLU A 101 3.96 -9.90 16.50
C GLU A 101 4.60 -10.38 15.19
N ARG A 102 3.82 -10.30 14.12
CA ARG A 102 4.28 -10.60 12.76
C ARG A 102 5.35 -9.66 12.24
N ALA A 103 5.23 -8.35 12.49
CA ALA A 103 6.26 -7.38 12.14
C ALA A 103 7.57 -7.66 12.90
N GLU A 104 7.47 -8.05 14.17
CA GLU A 104 8.61 -8.44 14.99
C GLU A 104 9.28 -9.71 14.44
N GLN A 105 8.51 -10.72 14.02
CA GLN A 105 9.02 -11.93 13.36
C GLN A 105 9.73 -11.61 12.04
N LEU A 106 9.12 -10.80 11.18
CA LEU A 106 9.72 -10.38 9.91
C LEU A 106 11.04 -9.65 10.13
N ALA A 107 11.13 -8.81 11.16
CA ALA A 107 12.37 -8.11 11.49
C ALA A 107 13.50 -9.07 11.90
N VAL A 108 13.16 -10.16 12.61
CA VAL A 108 14.11 -11.22 12.96
C VAL A 108 14.55 -11.97 11.71
N GLU A 109 13.62 -12.40 10.86
CA GLU A 109 13.93 -13.12 9.61
C GLU A 109 14.85 -12.30 8.70
N MET A 110 14.59 -11.00 8.55
CA MET A 110 15.43 -10.10 7.77
C MET A 110 16.85 -10.00 8.35
N TYR A 111 16.98 -9.89 9.67
CA TYR A 111 18.28 -9.83 10.33
C TYR A 111 19.07 -11.13 10.22
N GLU A 112 18.40 -12.28 10.26
CA GLU A 112 19.04 -13.59 10.15
C GLU A 112 19.43 -13.93 8.71
N HIS A 113 18.67 -13.49 7.71
CA HIS A 113 19.00 -13.69 6.29
C HIS A 113 20.22 -12.88 5.83
N GLU A 114 20.55 -11.79 6.52
CA GLU A 114 21.73 -10.96 6.22
C GLU A 114 23.04 -11.49 6.85
N LYS A 115 23.00 -12.60 7.60
CA LYS A 115 24.18 -13.29 8.13
C LYS A 115 24.64 -14.44 7.23
#